data_AF-A0AAU8FY53-F1
#
_entry.id   AF-A0AAU8FY53-F1
#
_cell.length_a   1.000
_cell.length_b   1.000
_cell.length_c   1.000
_cell.angle_alpha   90.00
_cell.angle_beta   90.00
_cell.angle_gamma   90.00
#
_symmetry.space_group_name_H-M   'P 1'
#
loop_
_entity.id
_entity.type
_entity.pdbx_description
1 polymer ?
#
loop_
_entity_poly.entity_id
_entity_poly.type
_entity_poly.pdbx_seq_one_letter_code
_entity_poly.pdbx_strand_id
1 'polypeptide(L)'
;MNRTVRVSSHALGFKATVTVKVYDTREQMIAAAERFSGADLSGSVAVTQGSTRYFEDGTERFLPIIRLHAARLGTEVLSHEMHHATCAIYAATLPEGTGARSVLDHTNEPFAYLYGQLLRRLVEALYRHGYYSKTREVS
;
A
#
# COMPACT_ATOMS: atom_id res chain seq x y z
N MET A 1 7.52 4.68 18.20
CA MET A 1 8.55 4.27 17.21
C MET A 1 7.81 3.90 15.92
N ASN A 2 8.49 3.80 14.78
CA ASN A 2 7.87 3.21 13.59
C ASN A 2 8.78 2.18 12.94
N ARG A 3 8.18 1.21 12.27
CA ARG A 3 8.88 0.25 11.43
C ARG A 3 8.52 0.50 9.98
N THR A 4 9.52 0.47 9.11
CA THR A 4 9.33 0.62 7.67
C THR A 4 9.54 -0.72 6.98
N VAL A 5 8.54 -1.14 6.22
CA VAL A 5 8.56 -2.29 5.33
C VAL A 5 8.49 -1.78 3.90
N ARG A 6 9.23 -2.39 2.98
CA ARG A 6 9.07 -2.16 1.54
C ARG A 6 8.69 -3.45 0.87
N VAL A 7 7.59 -3.42 0.13
CA VAL A 7 7.14 -4.55 -0.69
C VAL A 7 7.16 -4.13 -2.15
N SER A 8 7.46 -5.09 -3.03
CA SER A 8 7.54 -4.81 -4.46
C SER A 8 6.97 -5.93 -5.31
N SER A 9 6.51 -5.58 -6.50
CA SER A 9 5.94 -6.46 -7.51
C SER A 9 6.56 -6.12 -8.87
N HIS A 10 6.61 -7.12 -9.76
CA HIS A 10 6.99 -6.95 -11.17
C HIS A 10 5.82 -7.26 -12.11
N ALA A 11 4.59 -7.33 -11.58
CA ALA A 11 3.39 -7.68 -12.36
C ALA A 11 3.13 -6.76 -13.56
N LEU A 12 3.62 -5.52 -13.53
CA LEU A 12 3.48 -4.55 -14.61
C LEU A 12 4.69 -4.51 -15.56
N GLY A 13 5.60 -5.49 -15.49
CA GLY A 13 6.84 -5.52 -16.28
C GLY A 13 7.96 -4.64 -15.73
N PHE A 14 7.68 -3.79 -14.73
CA PHE A 14 8.68 -3.02 -13.97
C PHE A 14 8.48 -3.19 -12.47
N LYS A 15 9.49 -2.80 -11.68
CA LYS A 15 9.45 -2.88 -10.22
C LYS A 15 8.55 -1.79 -9.62
N ALA A 16 7.31 -2.14 -9.32
CA ALA A 16 6.41 -1.33 -8.49
C ALA A 16 6.74 -1.54 -7.00
N THR A 17 6.90 -0.46 -6.24
CA THR A 17 7.26 -0.54 -4.80
C THR A 17 6.28 0.24 -3.95
N VAL A 18 5.79 -0.38 -2.88
CA VAL A 18 4.99 0.27 -1.83
C VAL A 18 5.82 0.37 -0.57
N THR A 19 5.92 1.56 0.01
CA THR A 19 6.50 1.76 1.34
C THR A 19 5.40 1.69 2.38
N VAL A 20 5.54 0.81 3.37
CA VAL A 20 4.56 0.67 4.46
C VAL A 20 5.24 1.06 5.77
N LYS A 21 4.63 1.98 6.51
CA LYS A 21 5.09 2.43 7.82
C LYS A 21 4.09 2.00 8.87
N VAL A 22 4.53 1.16 9.80
CA VAL A 22 3.73 0.71 10.94
C VAL A 22 4.13 1.52 12.16
N TYR A 23 3.18 2.21 12.76
CA TYR A 23 3.33 3.07 13.92
C TYR A 23 2.79 2.38 15.16
N ASP A 24 3.47 2.57 16.29
CA ASP A 24 3.03 1.99 17.56
C ASP A 24 1.71 2.60 18.04
N THR A 25 1.48 3.88 17.78
CA THR A 25 0.24 4.59 18.15
C THR A 25 -0.42 5.26 16.96
N ARG A 26 -1.74 5.45 17.07
CA ARG A 26 -2.54 6.15 16.07
C ARG A 26 -2.13 7.60 15.90
N GLU A 27 -1.82 8.28 16.98
CA GLU A 27 -1.46 9.70 17.00
C GLU A 27 -0.16 9.93 16.22
N GLN A 28 0.82 9.02 16.38
CA GLN A 28 2.06 9.06 15.60
C GLN A 28 1.81 8.84 14.10
N MET A 29 0.89 7.94 13.76
CA MET A 29 0.49 7.68 12.38
C MET A 29 -0.16 8.91 11.75
N ILE A 30 -1.15 9.51 12.43
CA ILE A 30 -1.86 10.71 11.99
C ILE A 30 -0.91 11.88 11.85
N ALA A 31 -0.13 12.22 12.88
CA ALA A 31 0.82 13.32 12.83
C ALA A 31 1.84 13.19 11.67
N ALA A 32 2.21 11.96 11.30
CA ALA A 32 3.09 11.72 10.15
C ALA A 32 2.37 11.80 8.80
N ALA A 33 1.07 11.48 8.75
CA ALA A 33 0.23 11.58 7.56
C ALA A 33 -0.13 13.05 7.27
N GLU A 34 -0.54 13.80 8.28
CA GLU A 34 -0.90 15.22 8.16
C GLU A 34 0.31 16.07 7.80
N ARG A 35 1.49 15.76 8.35
CA ARG A 35 2.75 16.40 7.91
C ARG A 35 3.06 16.16 6.44
N PHE A 36 2.60 15.05 5.88
CA PHE A 36 2.84 14.73 4.48
C PHE A 36 1.88 15.45 3.55
N SER A 37 0.58 15.51 3.87
CA SER A 37 -0.45 16.07 2.98
C SER A 37 -0.91 17.49 3.34
N GLY A 38 -0.71 17.96 4.56
CA GLY A 38 -1.30 19.19 5.09
C GLY A 38 -2.81 19.11 5.39
N ALA A 39 -3.43 17.93 5.27
CA ALA A 39 -4.87 17.74 5.49
C ALA A 39 -5.15 17.20 6.91
N ASP A 40 -6.32 17.52 7.47
CA ASP A 40 -6.83 16.89 8.70
C ASP A 40 -7.21 15.43 8.42
N LEU A 41 -6.57 14.51 9.13
CA LEU A 41 -6.78 13.07 8.99
C LEU A 41 -7.23 12.43 10.31
N SER A 42 -7.67 13.24 11.28
CA SER A 42 -8.01 12.85 12.65
C SER A 42 -9.09 11.79 12.78
N GLY A 43 -9.86 11.48 11.71
CA GLY A 43 -10.83 10.38 11.64
C GLY A 43 -10.28 9.04 11.10
N SER A 44 -9.05 9.02 10.59
CA SER A 44 -8.53 7.87 9.83
C SER A 44 -8.04 6.73 10.73
N VAL A 45 -8.19 5.49 10.26
CA VAL A 45 -7.68 4.27 10.94
C VAL A 45 -6.38 3.76 10.32
N ALA A 46 -6.14 4.10 9.06
CA ALA A 46 -4.93 3.96 8.28
C ALA A 46 -4.95 5.00 7.15
N VAL A 47 -3.83 5.19 6.46
CA VAL A 47 -3.73 6.21 5.41
C VAL A 47 -2.84 5.71 4.27
N THR A 48 -3.32 5.83 3.04
CA THR A 48 -2.50 5.71 1.82
C THR A 48 -2.30 7.07 1.18
N GLN A 49 -1.02 7.42 0.98
CA GLN A 49 -0.58 8.67 0.35
C GLN A 49 0.51 8.33 -0.66
N GLY A 50 0.96 9.30 -1.45
CA GLY A 50 2.11 9.10 -2.31
C GLY A 50 2.44 10.33 -3.12
N SER A 51 3.49 10.21 -3.92
CA SER A 51 3.88 11.23 -4.87
C SER A 51 4.39 10.58 -6.15
N THR A 52 4.16 11.25 -7.26
CA THR A 52 4.81 10.97 -8.52
C THR A 52 6.30 11.27 -8.43
N ARG A 53 7.13 10.44 -9.07
CA ARG A 53 8.55 10.72 -9.29
C ARG A 53 8.98 10.33 -10.71
N TYR A 54 9.86 11.14 -11.28
CA TYR A 54 10.56 10.85 -12.53
C TYR A 54 11.86 10.08 -12.23
N PHE A 55 12.09 9.01 -12.99
CA PHE A 55 13.27 8.16 -12.90
C PHE A 55 14.26 8.47 -14.03
N GLU A 56 15.53 8.06 -13.84
CA GLU A 56 16.60 8.29 -14.83
C GLU A 56 16.32 7.63 -16.18
N ASP A 57 15.50 6.57 -16.20
CA ASP A 57 15.03 5.90 -17.41
C ASP A 57 13.91 6.67 -18.14
N GLY A 58 13.61 7.90 -17.71
CA GLY A 58 12.59 8.76 -18.29
C GLY A 58 11.16 8.38 -17.90
N THR A 59 10.96 7.34 -17.08
CA THR A 59 9.62 6.92 -16.68
C THR A 59 9.10 7.70 -15.48
N GLU A 60 7.83 8.09 -15.55
CA GLU A 60 7.07 8.62 -14.43
C GLU A 60 6.46 7.45 -13.64
N ARG A 61 6.64 7.42 -12.32
CA ARG A 61 6.04 6.38 -11.47
C ARG A 61 5.46 6.97 -10.20
N PHE A 62 4.31 6.44 -9.78
CA PHE A 62 3.73 6.76 -8.49
C PHE A 62 4.38 5.94 -7.36
N LEU A 63 4.77 6.60 -6.28
CA LEU A 63 5.41 5.99 -5.11
C LEU A 63 4.48 6.06 -3.88
N PRO A 64 3.65 5.03 -3.66
CA PRO A 64 2.74 5.03 -2.53
C PRO A 64 3.44 4.73 -1.20
N ILE A 65 2.90 5.37 -0.16
CA ILE A 65 3.24 5.22 1.24
C ILE A 65 1.95 4.86 1.98
N ILE A 66 1.91 3.66 2.53
CA ILE A 66 0.84 3.23 3.44
C ILE A 66 1.30 3.47 4.88
N ARG A 67 0.44 4.03 5.71
CA ARG A 67 0.66 4.29 7.13
C ARG A 67 -0.38 3.52 7.93
N LEU A 68 0.10 2.64 8.81
CA LEU A 68 -0.72 1.73 9.59
C LEU A 68 -0.47 1.94 11.08
N HIS A 69 -1.51 1.75 11.88
CA HIS A 69 -1.41 1.64 13.33
C HIS A 69 -1.28 0.16 13.73
N ALA A 70 -0.29 -0.17 14.57
CA ALA A 70 0.03 -1.54 14.95
C ALA A 70 -1.15 -2.32 15.58
N ALA A 71 -2.05 -1.64 16.31
CA ALA A 71 -3.24 -2.27 16.89
C ALA A 71 -4.38 -2.51 15.88
N ARG A 72 -4.23 -2.10 14.61
CA ARG A 72 -5.27 -2.15 13.57
C ARG A 72 -4.77 -2.81 12.27
N LEU A 73 -3.98 -3.88 12.40
CA LEU A 73 -3.43 -4.65 11.28
C LEU A 73 -4.37 -5.78 10.81
N GLY A 74 -5.68 -5.53 10.79
CA GLY A 74 -6.65 -6.52 10.31
C GLY A 74 -6.62 -6.67 8.79
N THR A 75 -7.06 -7.82 8.29
CA THR A 75 -7.11 -8.11 6.83
C THR A 75 -7.87 -7.04 6.06
N GLU A 76 -8.96 -6.53 6.61
CA GLU A 76 -9.76 -5.44 6.02
C GLU A 76 -8.91 -4.18 5.77
N VAL A 77 -8.26 -3.66 6.82
CA VAL A 77 -7.42 -2.46 6.72
C VAL A 77 -6.28 -2.66 5.73
N LEU A 78 -5.57 -3.79 5.81
CA LEU A 78 -4.46 -4.05 4.88
C LEU A 78 -4.93 -4.15 3.44
N SER A 79 -6.05 -4.84 3.20
CA SER A 79 -6.61 -5.02 1.87
C SER A 79 -7.08 -3.70 1.29
N HIS A 80 -7.72 -2.86 2.10
CA HIS A 80 -8.21 -1.53 1.73
C HIS A 80 -7.06 -0.60 1.34
N GLU A 81 -6.05 -0.45 2.20
CA GLU A 81 -4.92 0.44 1.92
C GLU A 81 -4.07 -0.06 0.75
N MET A 82 -3.86 -1.37 0.65
CA MET A 82 -3.13 -1.94 -0.48
C MET A 82 -3.90 -1.76 -1.79
N HIS A 83 -5.23 -1.79 -1.75
CA HIS A 83 -6.05 -1.52 -2.93
C HIS A 83 -5.83 -0.08 -3.41
N HIS A 84 -5.88 0.92 -2.51
CA HIS A 84 -5.57 2.31 -2.87
C HIS A 84 -4.17 2.47 -3.46
N ALA A 85 -3.15 1.85 -2.84
CA ALA A 85 -1.78 1.92 -3.36
C ALA A 85 -1.65 1.28 -4.74
N THR A 86 -2.31 0.15 -4.96
CA THR A 86 -2.34 -0.57 -6.24
C THR A 86 -3.04 0.25 -7.31
N CYS A 87 -4.20 0.84 -7.01
CA CYS A 87 -4.93 1.72 -7.91
C CYS A 87 -4.07 2.91 -8.35
N ALA A 88 -3.38 3.56 -7.42
CA ALA A 88 -2.52 4.69 -7.76
C ALA A 88 -1.32 4.30 -8.63
N ILE A 89 -0.67 3.15 -8.34
CA ILE A 89 0.43 2.63 -9.18
C ILE A 89 -0.09 2.30 -10.58
N TYR A 90 -1.19 1.55 -10.67
CA TYR A 90 -1.71 1.06 -11.94
C TYR A 90 -2.24 2.21 -12.80
N ALA A 91 -3.00 3.13 -12.21
CA ALA A 91 -3.52 4.30 -12.91
C ALA A 91 -2.41 5.16 -13.53
N ALA A 92 -1.25 5.29 -12.85
CA ALA A 92 -0.09 6.00 -13.39
C ALA A 92 0.55 5.34 -14.62
N THR A 93 0.17 4.10 -14.96
CA THR A 93 0.63 3.42 -16.18
C THR A 93 -0.35 3.50 -17.35
N LEU A 94 -1.56 3.99 -17.09
CA LEU A 94 -2.60 4.06 -18.11
C LEU A 94 -2.42 5.33 -18.95
N PRO A 95 -2.72 5.26 -20.26
CA PRO A 95 -2.83 6.46 -21.08
C PRO A 95 -3.85 7.45 -20.49
N GLU A 96 -3.61 8.74 -20.69
CA GLU A 96 -4.56 9.78 -20.32
C GLU A 96 -5.93 9.52 -20.98
N GLY A 97 -7.00 9.76 -20.23
CA GLY A 97 -8.37 9.54 -20.72
C GLY A 97 -8.85 8.08 -20.69
N THR A 98 -8.06 7.16 -20.16
CA THR A 98 -8.50 5.76 -19.96
C THR A 98 -9.75 5.71 -19.08
N GLY A 99 -10.87 5.22 -19.65
CA GLY A 99 -12.15 5.18 -18.95
C GLY A 99 -12.20 4.07 -17.90
N ALA A 100 -12.85 4.32 -16.75
CA ALA A 100 -12.92 3.38 -15.63
C ALA A 100 -13.40 1.96 -16.03
N ARG A 101 -14.38 1.84 -16.94
CA ARG A 101 -14.90 0.54 -17.40
C ARG A 101 -13.90 -0.31 -18.17
N SER A 102 -12.86 0.30 -18.75
CA SER A 102 -11.81 -0.42 -19.47
C SER A 102 -10.75 -1.05 -18.56
N VAL A 103 -10.77 -0.71 -17.27
CA VAL A 103 -9.77 -1.16 -16.29
C VAL A 103 -10.38 -1.71 -15.01
N LEU A 104 -11.61 -1.34 -14.68
CA LEU A 104 -12.37 -1.90 -13.55
C LEU A 104 -13.31 -3.01 -14.05
N ASP A 105 -12.73 -3.99 -14.73
CA ASP A 105 -13.40 -5.24 -15.08
C ASP A 105 -12.72 -6.43 -14.40
N HIS A 106 -13.39 -7.58 -14.44
CA HIS A 106 -12.91 -8.81 -13.80
C HIS A 106 -11.77 -9.50 -14.57
N THR A 107 -11.41 -9.01 -15.76
CA THR A 107 -10.38 -9.57 -16.64
C THR A 107 -9.06 -8.80 -16.59
N ASN A 108 -8.97 -7.75 -15.77
CA ASN A 108 -7.74 -6.97 -15.59
C ASN A 108 -6.70 -7.74 -14.74
N GLU A 109 -6.11 -8.77 -15.35
CA GLU A 109 -5.10 -9.63 -14.76
C GLU A 109 -3.85 -8.86 -14.27
N PRO A 110 -3.29 -7.87 -15.00
CA PRO A 110 -2.15 -7.11 -14.50
C PRO A 110 -2.44 -6.41 -13.16
N PHE A 111 -3.63 -5.82 -13.02
CA PHE A 111 -4.06 -5.21 -11.75
C PHE A 111 -4.24 -6.26 -10.66
N ALA A 112 -4.92 -7.37 -10.96
CA ALA A 112 -5.16 -8.44 -10.00
C ALA A 112 -3.85 -9.03 -9.44
N TYR A 113 -2.89 -9.32 -10.32
CA TYR A 113 -1.56 -9.78 -9.91
C TYR A 113 -0.78 -8.73 -9.13
N LEU A 114 -0.83 -7.46 -9.53
CA LEU A 114 -0.17 -6.39 -8.80
C LEU A 114 -0.67 -6.33 -7.35
N TYR A 115 -1.99 -6.27 -7.17
CA TYR A 115 -2.64 -6.23 -5.86
C TYR A 115 -2.27 -7.46 -5.03
N GLY A 116 -2.52 -8.66 -5.57
CA GLY A 116 -2.30 -9.92 -4.85
C GLY A 116 -0.85 -10.13 -4.43
N GLN A 117 0.11 -9.81 -5.31
CA GLN A 117 1.53 -9.94 -4.99
C GLN A 117 1.97 -8.94 -3.90
N LEU A 118 1.55 -7.68 -3.98
CA LEU A 118 1.91 -6.67 -2.98
C LEU A 118 1.28 -6.98 -1.61
N LEU A 119 0.00 -7.36 -1.59
CA LEU A 119 -0.70 -7.73 -0.35
C LEU A 119 -0.07 -8.96 0.30
N ARG A 120 0.17 -10.04 -0.45
CA ARG A 120 0.84 -11.25 0.05
C ARG A 120 2.18 -10.91 0.69
N ARG A 121 3.02 -10.13 -0.01
CA ARG A 121 4.36 -9.76 0.50
C ARG A 121 4.29 -8.88 1.75
N LEU A 122 3.28 -8.03 1.87
CA LEU A 122 3.06 -7.23 3.07
C LEU A 122 2.69 -8.13 4.24
N VAL A 123 1.71 -9.02 4.06
CA VAL A 123 1.30 -9.98 5.09
C VAL A 123 2.49 -10.81 5.56
N GLU A 124 3.28 -11.37 4.64
CA GLU A 124 4.50 -12.13 4.96
C GLU A 124 5.52 -11.29 5.74
N ALA A 125 5.69 -10.01 5.39
CA ALA A 125 6.57 -9.11 6.11
C ALA A 125 6.07 -8.85 7.54
N LEU A 126 4.76 -8.65 7.71
CA LEU A 126 4.16 -8.44 9.03
C LEU A 126 4.32 -9.67 9.94
N TYR A 127 4.17 -10.88 9.40
CA TYR A 127 4.50 -12.13 10.11
C TYR A 127 5.96 -12.17 10.54
N ARG A 128 6.91 -11.87 9.63
CA ARG A 128 8.35 -11.85 9.96
C ARG A 128 8.69 -10.81 11.04
N HIS A 129 7.95 -9.72 11.11
CA HIS A 129 8.14 -8.68 12.13
C HIS A 129 7.38 -8.95 13.44
N GLY A 130 6.71 -10.10 13.56
CA GLY A 130 6.02 -10.52 14.77
C GLY A 130 4.69 -9.80 15.03
N TYR A 131 4.12 -9.11 14.02
CA TYR A 131 2.80 -8.48 14.15
C TYR A 131 1.66 -9.50 14.12
N TYR A 132 1.92 -10.68 13.60
CA TYR A 132 1.01 -11.83 13.65
C TYR A 132 1.72 -12.98 14.33
N SER A 133 1.21 -13.44 15.47
CA SER A 133 1.59 -14.73 16.02
C SER A 133 0.89 -15.84 15.23
N LYS A 134 1.62 -16.90 14.88
CA LYS A 134 0.96 -18.19 14.69
C LYS A 134 0.44 -18.56 16.07
N THR A 135 -0.84 -18.37 16.35
CA THR A 135 -1.46 -19.02 17.50
C THR A 135 -1.30 -20.52 17.25
N ARG A 136 -0.35 -21.16 17.95
CA ARG A 136 -0.48 -22.58 18.24
C ARG A 136 -1.67 -22.66 19.20
N GLU A 137 -2.85 -22.91 18.65
CA GLU A 137 -3.91 -23.45 19.48
C GLU A 137 -3.49 -24.87 19.84
N VAL A 138 -3.16 -25.03 21.12
CA VAL A 138 -3.10 -26.32 21.80
C VAL A 138 -4.54 -26.65 22.16
N SER A 139 -5.04 -27.74 21.59
CA SER A 139 -5.95 -28.66 22.26
C SER A 139 -5.64 -30.06 21.76
#